data_AF-A0A7S0MQY9-F1
#
_entry.id   AF-A0A7S0MQY9-F1
#
_cell.length_a   1.000
_cell.length_b   1.000
_cell.length_c   1.000
_cell.angle_alpha   90.00
_cell.angle_beta   90.00
_cell.angle_gamma   90.00
#
_symmetry.space_group_name_H-M   'P 1'
#
loop_
_entity.id
_entity.type
_entity.pdbx_description
1 polymer ?
#
loop_
_entity_poly.entity_id
_entity_poly.type
_entity_poly.pdbx_seq_one_letter_code
_entity_poly.pdbx_strand_id
1 'polypeptide(L)'
;GLSDASLAGQVSAFVGMRKELLRLGLGPFTNWRQMTSGAHGVFMAASLCQTVSMYGFSTYPASMEGKDQYAGNQNKRKSGTRWHDWAGEQAVWRLMHAAGVINICSM
;
A
#
# COMPACT_ATOMS: atom_id res chain seq x y z
N GLY A 1 12.13 -17.82 5.29
CA GLY A 1 10.75 -17.44 5.63
C GLY A 1 10.79 -16.19 6.48
N LEU A 2 9.85 -15.26 6.29
CA LEU A 2 9.74 -14.05 7.12
C LEU A 2 9.46 -14.44 8.58
N SER A 3 10.15 -13.81 9.53
CA SER A 3 9.88 -14.01 10.97
C SER A 3 8.69 -13.16 11.43
N ASP A 4 8.02 -13.58 12.51
CA ASP A 4 6.90 -12.82 13.10
C ASP A 4 7.30 -11.40 13.52
N ALA A 5 8.56 -11.22 13.96
CA ALA A 5 9.13 -9.91 14.26
C ALA A 5 9.19 -8.98 13.04
N SER A 6 9.47 -9.54 11.85
CA SER A 6 9.47 -8.78 10.60
C SER A 6 8.06 -8.31 10.24
N LEU A 7 7.05 -9.17 10.39
CA LEU A 7 5.65 -8.81 10.14
C LEU A 7 5.15 -7.72 11.09
N ALA A 8 5.46 -7.84 12.39
CA ALA A 8 5.13 -6.81 13.38
C ALA A 8 5.81 -5.47 13.07
N GLY A 9 7.07 -5.50 12.61
CA GLY A 9 7.80 -4.32 12.17
C GLY A 9 7.14 -3.61 10.99
N GLN A 10 6.68 -4.36 9.99
CA GLN A 10 5.98 -3.81 8.81
C GLN A 10 4.67 -3.14 9.19
N VAL A 11 3.88 -3.76 10.08
CA VAL A 11 2.64 -3.18 10.60
C VAL A 11 2.92 -1.90 11.40
N SER A 12 3.94 -1.91 12.26
CA SER A 12 4.34 -0.73 13.04
C SER A 12 4.76 0.43 12.13
N ALA A 13 5.55 0.16 11.10
CA ALA A 13 5.97 1.16 10.12
C ALA A 13 4.78 1.74 9.35
N PHE A 14 3.80 0.90 8.96
CA PHE A 14 2.56 1.36 8.33
C PHE A 14 1.74 2.28 9.23
N VAL A 15 1.58 1.91 10.51
CA VAL A 15 0.89 2.76 11.50
C VAL A 15 1.65 4.07 11.71
N GLY A 16 2.98 4.03 11.77
CA GLY A 16 3.83 5.23 11.86
C GLY A 16 3.61 6.18 10.69
N MET A 17 3.62 5.68 9.45
CA MET A 17 3.36 6.51 8.28
C MET A 17 1.94 7.08 8.25
N ARG A 18 0.93 6.32 8.69
CA ARG A 18 -0.43 6.84 8.86
C ARG A 18 -0.49 7.99 9.86
N LYS A 19 0.27 7.92 10.95
CA LYS A 19 0.36 9.04 11.92
C LYS A 19 1.03 10.27 11.31
N GLU A 20 2.10 10.09 10.54
CA GLU A 20 2.74 11.21 9.83
C GLU A 20 1.82 11.84 8.79
N LEU A 21 1.09 11.03 8.02
CA LEU A 21 0.09 11.53 7.09
C LEU A 21 -1.00 12.34 7.81
N LEU A 22 -1.51 11.84 8.95
CA LEU A 22 -2.47 12.58 9.76
C LEU A 22 -1.89 13.93 10.23
N ARG A 23 -0.63 13.95 10.67
CA ARG A 23 0.08 15.18 11.05
C ARG A 23 0.21 16.16 9.88
N LEU A 24 0.35 15.64 8.66
CA LEU A 24 0.40 16.42 7.41
C LEU A 24 -0.99 16.82 6.88
N GLY A 25 -2.08 16.49 7.59
CA GLY A 25 -3.45 16.82 7.19
C GLY A 25 -4.09 15.83 6.21
N LEU A 26 -3.48 14.68 5.96
CA LEU A 26 -4.04 13.59 5.16
C LEU A 26 -4.74 12.57 6.06
N GLY A 27 -6.07 12.54 6.00
CA GLY A 27 -6.94 11.63 6.76
C GLY A 27 -8.32 12.24 7.02
N PRO A 28 -9.14 11.67 7.92
CA PRO A 28 -8.88 10.45 8.69
C PRO A 28 -8.89 9.19 7.81
N PHE A 29 -8.09 8.20 8.20
CA PHE A 29 -8.02 6.91 7.53
C PHE A 29 -9.03 5.92 8.10
N THR A 30 -9.48 4.96 7.29
CA THR A 30 -10.46 3.97 7.73
C THR A 30 -9.83 2.94 8.67
N ASN A 31 -10.67 2.28 9.47
CA ASN A 31 -10.23 1.12 10.24
C ASN A 31 -9.90 -0.04 9.31
N TRP A 32 -8.90 -0.82 9.69
CA TRP A 32 -8.41 -1.97 8.92
C TRP A 32 -8.22 -3.16 9.87
N ARG A 33 -8.30 -4.37 9.31
CA ARG A 33 -8.02 -5.62 10.05
C ARG A 33 -6.62 -6.14 9.76
N GLN A 34 -6.18 -6.04 8.51
CA GLN A 34 -4.85 -6.45 8.07
C GLN A 34 -4.42 -5.71 6.79
N MET A 35 -3.12 -5.61 6.57
CA MET A 35 -2.55 -5.00 5.37
C MET A 35 -2.78 -5.94 4.19
N THR A 36 -2.78 -5.41 2.97
CA THR A 36 -2.70 -6.27 1.79
C THR A 36 -1.37 -7.02 1.77
N SER A 37 -1.34 -8.20 1.15
CA SER A 37 -0.08 -8.92 0.92
C SER A 37 0.90 -8.09 0.07
N GLY A 38 0.37 -7.30 -0.87
CA GLY A 38 1.14 -6.32 -1.63
C GLY A 38 1.82 -5.29 -0.72
N ALA A 39 1.11 -4.77 0.28
CA ALA A 39 1.69 -3.83 1.23
C ALA A 39 2.84 -4.47 2.04
N HIS A 40 2.65 -5.67 2.59
CA HIS A 40 3.73 -6.41 3.25
C HIS A 40 4.95 -6.61 2.33
N GLY A 41 4.71 -6.95 1.06
CA GLY A 41 5.76 -7.07 0.05
C GLY A 41 6.54 -5.78 -0.19
N VAL A 42 5.85 -4.62 -0.24
CA VAL A 42 6.50 -3.31 -0.39
C VAL A 42 7.39 -2.98 0.80
N PHE A 43 6.90 -3.16 2.03
CA PHE A 43 7.72 -2.88 3.22
C PHE A 43 8.92 -3.83 3.33
N MET A 44 8.74 -5.11 2.99
CA MET A 44 9.86 -6.06 2.92
C MET A 44 10.88 -5.63 1.87
N ALA A 45 10.45 -5.24 0.66
CA ALA A 45 11.36 -4.78 -0.38
C ALA A 45 12.08 -3.49 0.04
N ALA A 46 11.38 -2.54 0.65
CA ALA A 46 11.95 -1.28 1.12
C ALA A 46 12.93 -1.47 2.29
N SER A 47 12.82 -2.56 3.06
CA SER A 47 13.83 -2.88 4.11
C SER A 47 15.10 -3.52 3.54
N LEU A 48 15.06 -4.00 2.30
CA LEU A 48 16.17 -4.74 1.67
C LEU A 48 16.83 -3.95 0.53
N CYS A 49 16.10 -3.03 -0.10
CA CYS A 49 16.54 -2.27 -1.26
C CYS A 49 16.63 -0.78 -0.92
N GLN A 50 17.56 -0.05 -1.55
CA GLN A 50 17.65 1.41 -1.43
C GLN A 50 16.47 2.11 -2.11
N THR A 51 15.97 1.54 -3.19
CA THR A 51 14.80 2.05 -3.93
C THR A 51 14.00 0.88 -4.47
N VAL A 52 12.67 0.98 -4.45
CA VAL A 52 11.75 -0.06 -4.94
C VAL A 52 10.86 0.49 -6.05
N SER A 53 10.88 -0.11 -7.24
CA SER A 53 9.94 0.23 -8.30
C SER A 53 8.67 -0.61 -8.18
N MET A 54 7.52 0.05 -8.08
CA MET A 54 6.21 -0.56 -7.91
C MET A 54 5.38 -0.46 -9.20
N TYR A 55 4.89 -1.61 -9.66
CA TYR A 55 4.05 -1.74 -10.86
C TYR A 55 2.73 -2.42 -10.50
N GLY A 56 1.62 -1.98 -11.09
CA GLY A 56 0.30 -2.58 -10.86
C GLY A 56 -0.34 -2.22 -9.50
N PHE A 57 0.20 -1.23 -8.79
CA PHE A 57 -0.40 -0.69 -7.57
C PHE A 57 -1.27 0.53 -7.91
N SER A 58 -2.56 0.46 -7.56
CA SER A 58 -3.51 1.54 -7.76
C SER A 58 -3.25 2.71 -6.81
N THR A 59 -2.24 3.54 -7.07
CA THR A 59 -1.85 4.64 -6.17
C THR A 59 -2.48 5.98 -6.54
N TYR A 60 -2.70 6.21 -7.83
CA TYR A 60 -3.40 7.38 -8.37
C TYR A 60 -4.68 6.90 -9.05
N PRO A 61 -5.73 7.74 -9.15
CA PRO A 61 -6.95 7.36 -9.84
C PRO A 61 -6.66 7.14 -11.32
N ALA A 62 -6.45 5.88 -11.71
CA ALA A 62 -6.53 5.45 -13.09
C ALA A 62 -8.01 5.45 -13.52
N SER A 63 -8.27 5.54 -14.83
CA SER A 63 -9.61 5.26 -15.35
C SER A 63 -10.08 3.92 -14.78
N MET A 64 -11.23 3.92 -14.12
CA MET A 64 -11.77 2.70 -13.50
C MET A 64 -12.23 1.65 -14.53
N GLU A 65 -11.86 1.82 -15.80
CA GLU A 65 -12.15 0.91 -16.89
C GLU A 65 -11.05 -0.16 -16.96
N GLY A 66 -11.32 -1.33 -16.38
CA GLY A 66 -10.34 -2.40 -16.36
C GLY A 66 -10.72 -3.59 -15.49
N LYS A 67 -9.98 -4.68 -15.68
CA LYS A 67 -10.09 -5.91 -14.88
C LYS A 67 -9.53 -5.68 -13.48
N ASP A 68 -10.04 -6.42 -12.49
CA ASP A 68 -9.54 -6.38 -11.11
C ASP A 68 -8.09 -6.85 -10.99
N GLN A 69 -7.73 -7.82 -11.82
CA GLN A 69 -6.40 -8.42 -11.90
C GLN A 69 -5.96 -8.42 -13.36
N TYR A 70 -4.71 -8.07 -13.63
CA TYR A 70 -4.14 -8.04 -14.99
C TYR A 70 -4.27 -9.39 -15.71
N ALA A 71 -4.19 -10.49 -14.97
CA ALA A 71 -4.26 -11.85 -15.48
C ALA A 71 -5.69 -12.35 -15.82
N GLY A 72 -6.73 -11.52 -15.70
CA GLY A 72 -8.01 -11.84 -16.35
C GLY A 72 -9.26 -11.96 -15.48
N ASN A 73 -9.25 -11.56 -14.21
CA ASN A 73 -10.46 -11.63 -13.40
C ASN A 73 -11.38 -10.42 -13.67
N GLN A 74 -12.50 -10.68 -14.36
CA GLN A 74 -13.46 -9.65 -14.80
C GLN A 74 -14.26 -9.04 -13.63
N ASN A 75 -14.37 -9.77 -12.51
CA ASN A 75 -15.15 -9.33 -11.37
C ASN A 75 -14.27 -8.56 -10.38
N LYS A 76 -14.53 -7.26 -10.23
CA LYS A 76 -13.92 -6.42 -9.17
C LYS A 76 -14.25 -6.97 -7.80
N ARG A 77 -13.25 -7.40 -7.02
CA ARG A 77 -13.48 -7.94 -5.67
C ARG A 77 -13.74 -6.79 -4.70
N LYS A 78 -15.02 -6.45 -4.52
CA LYS A 78 -15.49 -5.43 -3.56
C LYS A 78 -15.17 -5.76 -2.09
N SER A 79 -14.80 -6.99 -1.75
CA SER A 79 -14.59 -7.44 -0.37
C SER A 79 -13.29 -6.94 0.28
N GLY A 80 -12.34 -6.43 -0.50
CA GLY A 80 -11.03 -6.02 0.02
C GLY A 80 -11.10 -4.84 0.99
N THR A 81 -12.03 -3.91 0.79
CA THR A 81 -12.20 -2.72 1.66
C THR A 81 -12.77 -3.03 3.04
N ARG A 82 -13.30 -4.24 3.28
CA ARG A 82 -13.74 -4.67 4.61
C ARG A 82 -12.57 -5.08 5.50
N TRP A 83 -11.47 -5.51 4.89
CA TRP A 83 -10.29 -6.06 5.58
C TRP A 83 -9.11 -5.10 5.55
N HIS A 84 -8.97 -4.37 4.44
CA HIS A 84 -7.84 -3.50 4.15
C HIS A 84 -8.32 -2.05 4.02
N ASP A 85 -7.49 -1.13 4.48
CA ASP A 85 -7.68 0.30 4.23
C ASP A 85 -6.90 0.69 2.96
N TRP A 86 -7.45 0.37 1.79
CA TRP A 86 -6.79 0.65 0.51
C TRP A 86 -6.49 2.13 0.33
N ALA A 87 -7.35 3.02 0.79
CA ALA A 87 -7.10 4.46 0.71
C ALA A 87 -5.90 4.87 1.60
N GLY A 88 -5.82 4.32 2.81
CA GLY A 88 -4.65 4.49 3.68
C GLY A 88 -3.36 3.93 3.07
N GLU A 89 -3.41 2.74 2.48
CA GLU A 89 -2.27 2.15 1.76
C GLU A 89 -1.82 3.03 0.60
N GLN A 90 -2.74 3.55 -0.22
CA GLN A 90 -2.43 4.49 -1.30
C GLN A 90 -1.76 5.77 -0.80
N ALA A 91 -2.26 6.36 0.28
CA ALA A 91 -1.67 7.55 0.87
C ALA A 91 -0.24 7.28 1.38
N VAL A 92 -0.02 6.10 1.96
CA VAL A 92 1.31 5.65 2.38
C VAL A 92 2.25 5.49 1.19
N TRP A 93 1.81 4.90 0.07
CA TRP A 93 2.64 4.82 -1.15
C TRP A 93 3.02 6.20 -1.66
N ARG A 94 2.08 7.15 -1.68
CA ARG A 94 2.39 8.54 -2.09
C ARG A 94 3.43 9.19 -1.19
N LEU A 95 3.37 8.96 0.14
CA LEU A 95 4.37 9.46 1.08
C LEU A 95 5.75 8.83 0.84
N MET A 96 5.81 7.50 0.69
CA MET A 96 7.06 6.79 0.42
C MET A 96 7.68 7.23 -0.93
N HIS A 97 6.83 7.53 -1.92
CA HIS A 97 7.27 8.04 -3.20
C HIS A 97 7.85 9.45 -3.09
N ALA A 98 7.16 10.34 -2.37
CA ALA A 98 7.66 11.69 -2.09
C ALA A 98 8.97 11.69 -1.30
N ALA A 99 9.19 10.68 -0.45
CA ALA A 99 10.43 10.46 0.28
C ALA A 99 11.55 9.81 -0.55
N GLY A 100 11.30 9.45 -1.82
CA GLY A 100 12.28 8.81 -2.70
C GLY A 100 12.57 7.33 -2.39
N VAL A 101 11.79 6.70 -1.51
CA VAL A 101 11.98 5.28 -1.12
C VAL A 101 11.42 4.35 -2.19
N ILE A 102 10.32 4.75 -2.83
CA ILE A 102 9.70 3.97 -3.91
C ILE A 102 9.49 4.81 -5.16
N ASN A 103 9.56 4.16 -6.32
CA ASN A 103 9.14 4.70 -7.59
C ASN A 103 7.79 4.07 -7.96
N ILE A 104 6.81 4.89 -8.32
CA ILE A 104 5.47 4.41 -8.65
C ILE A 104 5.28 4.50 -10.16
N CYS A 105 5.09 3.35 -10.79
CA CYS A 105 4.60 3.28 -12.16
C CYS A 105 3.07 3.25 -12.12
N SER A 106 2.43 4.41 -12.23
CA SER A 106 0.98 4.52 -12.40
C SER A 106 0.61 4.67 -13.87
N MET A 107 -0.49 4.03 -14.28
CA MET A 107 -1.18 4.28 -15.56
C MET A 107 -2.15 5.46 -15.42
#